data_AF-A0A392TB68-F1
#
_entry.id   AF-A0A392TB68-F1
#
_cell.length_a   1.000
_cell.length_b   1.000
_cell.length_c   1.000
_cell.angle_alpha   90.00
_cell.angle_beta   90.00
_cell.angle_gamma   90.00
#
_symmetry.space_group_name_H-M   'P 1'
#
loop_
_entity.id
_entity.type
_entity.pdbx_description
1 polymer ?
#
loop_
_entity_poly.entity_id
_entity_poly.type
_entity_poly.pdbx_seq_one_letter_code
_entity_poly.pdbx_strand_id
1 'polypeptide(L)' 'MLRRFDFDEKWRSWVRACIFAGSLSVLVNGSPTEQVDISKGLKQGDPLGPFLFILVAEGLG' A
#
# COMPACT_ATOMS: atom_id res chain seq x y z
N MET A 1 6.88 6.73 11.84
CA MET A 1 7.91 5.99 11.10
C MET A 1 8.46 6.77 9.91
N LEU A 2 7.71 6.97 8.83
CA LEU A 2 8.20 7.70 7.64
C LEU A 2 8.74 9.11 7.96
N ARG A 3 8.14 9.81 8.93
CA ARG A 3 8.66 11.09 9.44
C ARG A 3 10.03 11.01 10.12
N ARG A 4 10.39 9.87 10.71
CA ARG A 4 11.70 9.65 11.36
C ARG A 4 12.81 9.41 10.35
N PHE A 5 12.47 9.03 9.12
CA PHE A 5 13.39 8.88 8.00
C PHE A 5 13.43 10.13 7.11
N ASP A 6 12.90 11.26 7.59
CA ASP A 6 12.86 12.54 6.87
C ASP A 6 12.21 12.53 5.48
N PHE A 7 11.31 11.57 5.22
CA PHE A 7 10.48 11.63 4.02
C PHE A 7 9.52 12.82 4.06
N ASP A 8 9.45 13.56 2.96
CA ASP A 8 8.64 14.76 2.82
C ASP A 8 7.13 14.48 2.90
N GLU A 9 6.33 15.52 3.13
CA GLU A 9 4.87 15.41 3.25
C GLU A 9 4.20 14.84 1.98
N LYS A 10 4.68 15.22 0.79
CA LYS A 10 4.09 14.79 -0.47
C LYS A 10 4.30 13.30 -0.67
N TRP A 11 5.52 12.82 -0.46
CA TRP A 11 5.83 11.40 -0.55
C TRP A 11 5.04 10.57 0.47
N ARG A 12 4.95 11.04 1.72
CA ARG A 12 4.13 10.39 2.76
C ARG A 12 2.65 10.34 2.42
N SER A 13 2.14 11.38 1.76
CA SER A 13 0.75 11.43 1.28
C SER A 13 0.49 10.38 0.20
N TRP A 14 1.42 10.20 -0.75
CA TRP A 14 1.33 9.16 -1.77
C TRP A 14 1.33 7.75 -1.16
N VAL A 15 2.27 7.46 -0.26
CA VAL A 15 2.31 6.16 0.43
C VAL A 15 1.03 5.92 1.22
N ARG A 16 0.48 6.95 1.88
CA ARG A 16 -0.79 6.85 2.58
C ARG A 16 -1.93 6.51 1.62
N ALA A 17 -2.00 7.17 0.47
CA ALA A 17 -3.01 6.88 -0.54
C ALA A 17 -2.90 5.42 -1.01
N CYS A 18 -1.70 4.93 -1.33
CA CYS A 18 -1.51 3.54 -1.76
C CYS A 18 -1.93 2.50 -0.71
N ILE A 19 -1.72 2.77 0.58
CA ILE A 19 -1.99 1.80 1.65
C ILE A 19 -3.43 1.87 2.16
N PHE A 20 -4.03 3.06 2.23
CA PHE A 20 -5.30 3.29 2.94
C PHE A 20 -6.44 3.76 2.04
N ALA A 21 -6.19 3.94 0.74
CA ALA A 21 -7.21 4.35 -0.21
C ALA A 21 -7.12 3.47 -1.47
N GLY A 22 -8.18 2.72 -1.74
CA GLY A 22 -8.26 1.94 -2.95
C GLY A 22 -9.54 1.11 -2.97
N SER A 23 -9.91 0.68 -4.16
CA SER A 23 -10.98 -0.28 -4.36
C SER A 23 -10.55 -1.28 -5.43
N LEU A 24 -10.92 -2.54 -5.27
CA LEU A 24 -10.52 -3.61 -6.18
C LEU A 24 -11.70 -4.53 -6.49
N SER A 25 -11.69 -5.09 -7.70
CA SER A 25 -12.45 -6.30 -8.04
C SER A 25 -11.46 -7.41 -8.36
N VAL A 26 -11.78 -8.64 -7.96
CA VAL A 26 -11.01 -9.82 -8.32
C VAL A 26 -11.58 -10.37 -9.62
N LEU A 27 -10.73 -10.76 -10.57
CA LEU A 27 -11.20 -11.49 -11.74
C LEU A 27 -11.30 -12.98 -11.39
N VAL A 28 -12.50 -13.55 -11.46
CA VAL A 28 -12.76 -14.99 -11.33
C VAL A 28 -13.15 -15.51 -12.69
N ASN A 29 -12.31 -16.39 -13.27
CA ASN A 29 -12.49 -16.91 -14.63
C ASN A 29 -12.65 -15.81 -15.71
N GLY A 30 -11.94 -14.69 -15.52
CA GLY A 30 -12.00 -13.55 -16.46
C GLY A 30 -13.15 -12.57 -16.22
N SER A 31 -14.08 -12.87 -15.31
CA SER A 31 -15.18 -11.98 -14.94
C SER A 31 -14.88 -11.26 -13.62
N PRO A 32 -15.09 -9.93 -13.53
CA PRO A 32 -14.88 -9.19 -12.29
C PRO A 32 -15.94 -9.54 -11.24
N THR A 33 -15.50 -9.67 -9.98
CA THR A 33 -16.38 -9.68 -8.82
C THR A 33 -16.93 -8.28 -8.53
N GLU A 34 -17.86 -8.21 -7.60
CA GLU A 34 -18.21 -6.95 -6.95
C GLU A 34 -16.96 -6.23 -6.43
N GLN A 35 -17.00 -4.91 -6.51
CA GLN A 35 -15.93 -4.05 -6.07
C GLN A 35 -15.91 -4.00 -4.54
N VAL A 36 -14.72 -4.11 -3.97
CA VAL A 36 -14.49 -4.06 -2.54
C VAL A 36 -13.58 -2.88 -2.23
N ASP A 37 -14.00 -2.04 -1.30
CA ASP A 37 -13.18 -0.96 -0.77
C ASP A 37 -12.11 -1.53 0.16
N ILE A 38 -10.85 -1.17 -0.12
CA ILE A 38 -9.70 -1.56 0.69
C ILE A 38 -9.48 -0.49 1.75
N SER A 39 -9.69 -0.86 3.00
CA SER A 39 -9.42 0.03 4.14
C SER A 39 -7.94 0.14 4.47
N LYS A 40 -7.18 -0.94 4.29
CA LYS A 40 -5.74 -1.00 4.52
C LYS A 40 -5.11 -2.16 3.77
N GLY A 41 -3.95 -1.91 3.16
CA GLY A 41 -3.09 -2.94 2.58
C GLY A 41 -2.65 -2.59 1.17
N LEU A 42 -1.77 -3.42 0.62
CA LEU A 42 -1.34 -3.35 -0.77
C LEU A 42 -1.81 -4.58 -1.51
N LYS A 43 -2.02 -4.45 -2.81
CA LYS A 43 -2.32 -5.60 -3.64
C LYS A 43 -1.10 -6.53 -3.66
N GLN A 44 -1.32 -7.84 -3.59
CA GLN A 44 -0.21 -8.77 -3.78
C GLN A 44 0.40 -8.56 -5.18
N GLY A 45 1.74 -8.55 -5.23
CA GLY A 45 2.49 -8.20 -6.43
C GLY A 45 2.65 -6.70 -6.67
N ASP A 46 2.20 -5.84 -5.75
CA ASP A 46 2.48 -4.41 -5.81
C ASP A 46 3.99 -4.16 -5.63
N PRO A 47 4.64 -3.43 -6.55
CA PRO A 47 6.08 -3.18 -6.48
C PRO A 47 6.51 -2.37 -5.25
N LEU A 48 5.61 -1.67 -4.57
CA LEU A 48 5.91 -0.95 -3.33
C LEU A 48 6.06 -1.88 -2.11
N GLY A 49 5.49 -3.08 -2.18
CA GLY A 49 5.45 -4.03 -1.06
C GLY A 49 6.84 -4.35 -0.47
N PRO A 50 7.83 -4.80 -1.27
CA PRO A 50 9.17 -5.12 -0.77
C PRO A 50 9.88 -3.92 -0.12
N PHE A 51 9.76 -2.73 -0.72
CA PHE A 51 10.37 -1.51 -0.19
C PHE A 51 9.77 -1.12 1.16
N LEU A 52 8.44 -1.11 1.27
CA LEU A 52 7.76 -0.76 2.52
C LEU A 52 8.00 -1.79 3.62
N PHE A 53 8.19 -3.07 3.26
CA PHE A 53 8.56 -4.11 4.22
C PHE A 53 9.93 -3.84 4.85
N ILE A 54 10.97 -3.60 4.02
CA ILE A 54 12.33 -3.29 4.51
C ILE A 54 12.30 -2.05 5.38
N LEU A 55 11.64 -0.99 4.91
CA LEU A 55 11.53 0.24 5.64
C LEU A 55 10.93 -0.02 7.04
N VAL A 56 9.79 -0.73 7.12
CA VAL A 56 9.15 -1.12 8.39
C VAL A 56 10.08 -1.93 9.29
N ALA A 57 10.81 -2.90 8.75
CA ALA A 57 11.76 -3.69 9.51
C ALA A 57 12.89 -2.82 10.11
N GLU A 58 13.43 -1.89 9.33
CA GLU A 58 14.54 -1.04 9.76
C GLU A 58 14.16 -0.09 10.89
N GLY A 59 13.00 0.57 10.84
CA GLY A 59 12.62 1.50 11.93
C GLY A 59 11.80 0.87 13.06
N LEU A 60 11.60 -0.44 13.05
CA LEU A 60 11.25 -1.24 14.24
C LEU A 60 12.49 -1.63 15.05
N GLY A 61 13.68 -1.65 14.44
CA GLY A 61 14.96 -1.67 15.14
C GLY A 61 15.24 -0.34 15.85
#